data_AF-A0A7J8D3R6-F1
#
_entry.id   AF-A0A7J8D3R6-F1
#
_cell.length_a   1.000
_cell.length_b   1.000
_cell.length_c   1.000
_cell.angle_alpha   90.00
_cell.angle_beta   90.00
_cell.angle_gamma   90.00
#
_symmetry.space_group_name_H-M   'P 1'
#
loop_
_entity.id
_entity.type
_entity.pdbx_description
1 polymer ?
#
loop_
_entity_poly.entity_id
_entity_poly.type
_entity_poly.pdbx_seq_one_letter_code
_entity_poly.pdbx_strand_id
1 'polypeptide(L)'
;MGPAPKAAQPLDSPGRSTLRSPDGPFPRAEPVVREGLKHICKECVFIYCQVGEKPYWKDPNNDFRKNLKITAVPTLLKYGTPQKLVESECLQANLVEMLFSED
;
A
#
# COMPACT_ATOMS: atom_id res chain seq x y z
N MET A 1 28.21 17.06 21.59
CA MET A 1 27.23 17.91 20.88
C MET A 1 26.44 17.00 19.94
N GLY A 2 25.30 16.49 20.41
CA GLY A 2 24.43 15.61 19.61
C GLY A 2 23.40 16.41 18.83
N PRO A 3 22.82 15.87 17.73
CA PRO A 3 21.82 16.60 16.96
C PRO A 3 20.55 16.82 17.79
N ALA A 4 20.04 18.05 17.74
CA ALA A 4 18.83 18.47 18.43
C ALA A 4 17.58 17.72 17.94
N PRO A 5 16.58 17.48 18.80
CA PRO A 5 15.31 16.89 18.38
C PRO A 5 14.58 17.83 17.43
N LYS A 6 14.21 17.33 16.24
CA LYS A 6 13.48 18.11 15.25
C LYS A 6 12.06 18.36 15.76
N ALA A 7 11.70 19.63 15.89
CA ALA A 7 10.42 20.09 16.43
C ALA A 7 9.23 19.54 15.63
N ALA A 8 8.25 18.97 16.34
CA ALA A 8 6.91 18.70 15.83
C ALA A 8 6.14 20.04 15.71
N GLN A 9 5.48 20.27 14.58
CA GLN A 9 4.53 21.37 14.43
C GLN A 9 3.08 20.84 14.57
N PRO A 10 2.20 21.46 15.37
CA PRO A 10 0.76 21.16 15.41
C PRO A 10 0.03 22.09 14.40
N LEU A 11 -1.24 21.97 13.97
CA LEU A 11 -2.47 21.30 14.41
C LEU A 11 -3.44 21.37 13.21
N ASP A 12 -4.17 20.29 12.86
CA ASP A 12 -5.64 20.32 12.73
C ASP A 12 -6.21 18.88 12.68
N SER A 13 -7.30 18.64 13.42
CA SER A 13 -7.99 17.34 13.59
C SER A 13 -9.18 17.24 12.61
N PRO A 14 -9.96 16.13 12.48
CA PRO A 14 -9.90 14.81 13.10
C PRO A 14 -9.95 13.63 12.10
N GLY A 15 -9.46 12.46 12.51
CA GLY A 15 -9.90 11.18 11.93
C GLY A 15 -9.08 10.60 10.77
N ARG A 16 -7.90 10.07 11.10
CA ARG A 16 -7.34 8.76 10.68
C ARG A 16 -5.82 8.90 10.57
N SER A 17 -5.15 8.49 11.65
CA SER A 17 -3.70 8.35 11.72
C SER A 17 -3.22 7.55 10.52
N THR A 18 -2.50 8.21 9.60
CA THR A 18 -1.50 7.54 8.77
C THR A 18 -0.17 8.01 9.32
N LEU A 19 0.45 7.16 10.14
CA LEU A 19 1.83 7.30 10.56
C LEU A 19 2.69 7.30 9.27
N ARG A 20 2.97 8.47 8.72
CA ARG A 20 3.65 8.65 7.44
C ARG A 20 5.16 8.69 7.66
N SER A 21 5.81 7.55 7.52
CA SER A 21 7.23 7.54 7.14
C SER A 21 7.33 7.93 5.66
N PRO A 22 8.17 8.90 5.29
CA PRO A 22 8.33 9.34 3.89
C PRO A 22 8.91 8.26 2.96
N ASP A 23 9.46 7.18 3.52
CA ASP A 23 10.02 6.04 2.81
C ASP A 23 9.21 4.78 3.14
N GLY A 24 8.14 4.53 2.39
CA GLY A 24 7.47 3.23 2.43
C GLY A 24 8.42 2.11 1.99
N PRO A 25 8.20 0.85 2.40
CA PRO A 25 9.05 -0.30 2.04
C PRO A 25 9.20 -0.53 0.53
N PHE A 26 8.34 0.06 -0.30
CA PHE A 26 8.36 -0.05 -1.76
C PHE A 26 8.49 1.31 -2.44
N PRO A 27 9.65 1.98 -2.35
CA PRO A 27 9.83 3.38 -2.77
C PRO A 27 9.58 3.62 -4.27
N ARG A 28 9.64 2.58 -5.10
CA ARG A 28 9.34 2.67 -6.54
C ARG A 28 7.87 2.48 -6.88
N ALA A 29 7.16 1.61 -6.15
CA ALA A 29 5.75 1.29 -6.43
C ALA A 29 4.79 2.24 -5.71
N GLU A 30 5.14 2.64 -4.48
CA GLU A 30 4.29 3.51 -3.68
C GLU A 30 3.92 4.84 -4.36
N PRO A 31 4.83 5.61 -5.00
CA PRO A 31 4.43 6.82 -5.71
C PRO A 31 3.48 6.53 -6.89
N VAL A 32 3.68 5.44 -7.62
CA VAL A 32 2.82 5.04 -8.75
C VAL A 32 1.41 4.71 -8.27
N VAL A 33 1.29 3.88 -7.22
CA VAL A 33 -0.01 3.51 -6.63
C VAL A 33 -0.71 4.74 -6.06
N ARG A 34 0.01 5.62 -5.36
CA ARG A 34 -0.56 6.85 -4.78
C ARG A 34 -1.05 7.83 -5.83
N GLU A 35 -0.35 7.95 -6.95
CA GLU A 35 -0.80 8.78 -8.07
C GLU A 35 -2.08 8.20 -8.69
N GLY A 36 -2.13 6.89 -8.89
CA GLY A 36 -3.32 6.19 -9.40
C GLY A 36 -4.57 6.34 -8.53
N LEU A 37 -4.43 6.58 -7.22
CA LEU A 37 -5.58 6.82 -6.33
C LEU A 37 -6.44 8.03 -6.74
N LYS A 38 -5.92 8.94 -7.58
CA LYS A 38 -6.72 10.03 -8.17
C LYS A 38 -7.85 9.52 -9.07
N HIS A 39 -7.74 8.29 -9.56
CA HIS A 39 -8.69 7.65 -10.47
C HIS A 39 -9.64 6.67 -9.77
N ILE A 40 -9.52 6.50 -8.45
CA ILE A 40 -10.34 5.54 -7.71
C ILE A 40 -11.79 6.01 -7.62
N CYS A 41 -12.75 5.08 -7.77
CA CYS A 41 -14.17 5.38 -7.59
C CYS A 41 -14.44 5.91 -6.16
N LYS A 42 -15.36 6.87 -6.04
CA LYS A 42 -15.64 7.59 -4.77
C LYS A 42 -16.13 6.68 -3.63
N GLU A 43 -16.67 5.51 -3.96
CA GLU A 43 -17.21 4.55 -3.01
C GLU A 43 -16.16 3.51 -2.58
N CYS A 44 -14.97 3.54 -3.15
CA CYS A 44 -13.89 2.62 -2.82
C CYS A 44 -13.10 3.08 -1.59
N VAL A 45 -12.62 2.11 -0.82
CA VAL A 45 -11.70 2.34 0.30
C VAL A 45 -10.34 1.77 -0.05
N PHE A 46 -9.32 2.63 -0.09
CA PHE A 46 -7.95 2.18 -0.19
C PHE A 46 -7.38 1.81 1.19
N ILE A 47 -6.83 0.60 1.30
CA ILE A 47 -6.21 0.09 2.54
C ILE A 47 -4.73 -0.14 2.29
N TYR A 48 -3.89 0.61 3.00
CA TYR A 48 -2.46 0.31 3.09
C TYR A 48 -2.22 -0.76 4.15
N CYS A 49 -1.78 -1.94 3.75
CA CYS A 49 -1.58 -3.08 4.65
C CYS A 49 -0.09 -3.45 4.72
N GLN A 50 0.47 -3.45 5.93
CA GLN A 50 1.81 -3.97 6.18
C GLN A 50 1.72 -5.46 6.49
N VAL A 51 2.47 -6.27 5.75
CA VAL A 51 2.47 -7.74 5.93
C VAL A 51 3.27 -8.21 7.16
N GLY A 52 3.89 -7.29 7.89
CA GLY A 52 4.83 -7.60 8.96
C GLY A 52 6.27 -7.78 8.47
N GLU A 53 7.12 -8.37 9.31
CA GLU A 53 8.53 -8.55 9.02
C GLU A 53 8.82 -9.73 8.07
N LYS A 54 10.04 -9.75 7.53
CA LYS A 54 10.52 -10.78 6.58
C LYS A 54 10.32 -12.23 7.06
N PRO A 55 10.54 -12.59 8.35
CA PRO A 55 10.31 -13.96 8.81
C PRO A 55 8.85 -14.41 8.67
N TYR A 56 7.90 -13.55 9.10
CA TYR A 56 6.47 -13.84 8.98
C TYR A 56 6.04 -13.94 7.51
N TRP A 57 6.49 -13.00 6.66
CA TRP A 57 6.16 -13.03 5.24
C TRP A 57 6.66 -14.29 4.52
N LYS A 58 7.83 -14.80 4.94
CA LYS A 58 8.43 -16.02 4.38
C LYS A 58 7.71 -17.30 4.79
N ASP A 59 6.98 -17.31 5.91
CA ASP A 59 6.21 -18.48 6.31
C ASP A 59 5.12 -18.76 5.26
N PRO A 60 5.13 -19.92 4.58
CA PRO A 60 4.07 -20.29 3.63
C PRO A 60 2.69 -20.38 4.29
N ASN A 61 2.63 -20.51 5.62
CA ASN A 61 1.41 -20.68 6.39
C ASN A 61 0.79 -19.38 6.91
N ASN A 62 1.34 -18.21 6.59
CA ASN A 62 0.81 -16.93 7.04
C ASN A 62 -0.57 -16.62 6.46
N ASP A 63 -1.31 -15.72 7.12
CA ASP A 63 -2.70 -15.41 6.77
C ASP A 63 -2.88 -14.83 5.36
N PHE A 64 -1.90 -14.05 4.87
CA PHE A 64 -1.96 -13.49 3.52
C PHE A 64 -1.86 -14.57 2.45
N ARG A 65 -1.00 -15.58 2.65
CA ARG A 65 -0.82 -16.69 1.71
C ARG A 65 -2.01 -17.65 1.75
N LYS A 66 -2.54 -17.97 2.94
CA LYS A 66 -3.65 -18.91 3.10
C LYS A 66 -5.00 -18.32 2.71
N ASN A 67 -5.34 -17.14 3.24
CA ASN A 67 -6.68 -16.59 3.14
C ASN A 67 -6.84 -15.69 1.92
N LEU A 68 -5.80 -14.93 1.56
CA LEU A 68 -5.84 -13.96 0.46
C LEU A 68 -5.07 -14.41 -0.79
N LYS A 69 -4.36 -15.54 -0.73
CA LYS A 69 -3.55 -16.07 -1.84
C LYS A 69 -2.55 -15.05 -2.41
N ILE A 70 -1.99 -14.19 -1.54
CA ILE A 70 -0.95 -13.22 -1.88
C ILE A 70 0.40 -13.90 -1.71
N THR A 71 1.19 -13.95 -2.79
CA THR A 71 2.45 -14.71 -2.82
C THR A 71 3.71 -13.85 -2.89
N ALA A 72 3.58 -12.59 -3.33
CA ALA A 72 4.67 -11.62 -3.45
C ALA A 72 4.25 -10.24 -2.92
N VAL A 73 5.23 -9.40 -2.61
CA VAL A 73 5.04 -8.00 -2.19
C VAL A 73 5.95 -7.10 -3.02
N PRO A 74 5.49 -5.92 -3.47
CA PRO A 74 4.15 -5.37 -3.27
C PRO A 74 3.09 -6.14 -4.09
N THR A 75 1.86 -6.17 -3.59
CA THR A 75 0.67 -6.61 -4.33
C THR A 75 -0.44 -5.58 -4.13
N LEU A 76 -1.05 -5.11 -5.22
CA LEU A 76 -2.26 -4.30 -5.21
C LEU A 76 -3.44 -5.21 -5.58
N LEU A 77 -4.42 -5.33 -4.70
CA LEU A 77 -5.54 -6.28 -4.83
C LEU A 77 -6.88 -5.53 -4.83
N LYS A 78 -7.75 -5.82 -5.81
CA LYS A 78 -9.17 -5.44 -5.75
C LYS A 78 -9.91 -6.50 -4.93
N TYR A 79 -10.24 -6.17 -3.69
CA TYR A 79 -10.84 -7.14 -2.77
C TYR A 79 -12.22 -7.62 -3.27
N GLY A 80 -12.49 -8.92 -3.13
CA GLY A 80 -13.71 -9.55 -3.63
C GLY A 80 -13.65 -9.98 -5.10
N THR A 81 -12.57 -9.67 -5.83
CA THR A 81 -12.38 -10.08 -7.22
C THR A 81 -11.02 -10.81 -7.39
N PRO A 82 -10.79 -11.52 -8.51
CA PRO A 82 -9.49 -12.13 -8.78
C PRO A 82 -8.42 -11.12 -9.26
N GLN A 83 -8.79 -9.85 -9.48
CA GLN A 83 -7.90 -8.86 -10.07
C GLN A 83 -6.84 -8.38 -9.07
N LYS A 84 -5.57 -8.49 -9.48
CA LYS A 84 -4.43 -8.02 -8.70
C LYS A 84 -3.25 -7.68 -9.60
N LEU A 85 -2.42 -6.74 -9.15
CA LEU A 85 -1.13 -6.42 -9.72
C LEU A 85 -0.04 -6.84 -8.75
N VAL A 86 1.01 -7.47 -9.25
CA VAL A 86 2.08 -8.06 -8.45
C VAL A 86 3.42 -7.48 -8.86
N GLU A 87 4.23 -7.07 -7.87
CA GLU A 87 5.61 -6.61 -8.03
C GLU A 87 5.79 -5.55 -9.14
N SER A 88 6.32 -5.95 -10.31
CA SER A 88 6.59 -5.05 -11.44
C SER A 88 5.33 -4.40 -12.01
N GLU A 89 4.18 -5.08 -11.90
CA GLU A 89 2.89 -4.54 -12.35
C GLU A 89 2.45 -3.34 -11.49
N CYS A 90 2.83 -3.32 -10.20
CA CYS A 90 2.59 -2.17 -9.32
C CYS A 90 3.44 -0.94 -9.70
N LEU A 91 4.40 -1.08 -10.62
CA LEU A 91 5.20 0.02 -11.17
C LEU A 91 4.58 0.59 -12.46
N GLN A 92 3.57 -0.06 -13.03
CA GLN A 92 2.97 0.32 -14.30
C GLN A 92 1.74 1.20 -14.03
N ALA A 93 1.89 2.52 -14.21
CA ALA A 93 0.81 3.48 -13.94
C ALA A 93 -0.48 3.15 -14.69
N ASN A 94 -0.38 2.75 -15.96
CA ASN A 94 -1.53 2.34 -16.76
C ASN A 94 -2.28 1.14 -16.18
N LEU A 95 -1.57 0.13 -15.65
CA LEU A 95 -2.22 -1.03 -15.04
C LEU A 95 -2.91 -0.65 -13.72
N VAL A 96 -2.24 0.18 -12.91
CA VAL A 96 -2.77 0.69 -11.64
C VAL A 96 -4.04 1.52 -11.88
N GLU A 97 -4.01 2.42 -12.85
CA GLU A 97 -5.17 3.24 -13.23
C GLU A 97 -6.33 2.39 -13.73
N MET A 98 -6.07 1.38 -14.58
CA MET A 98 -7.10 0.45 -15.03
C MET A 98 -7.75 -0.27 -13.84
N LEU A 99 -6.95 -0.83 -12.93
CA LEU A 99 -7.47 -1.52 -11.74
C LEU A 99 -8.34 -0.60 -10.85
N PHE A 100 -8.01 0.68 -10.75
CA PHE A 100 -8.78 1.66 -9.96
C PHE A 100 -10.02 2.20 -10.65
N SER A 101 -10.05 2.16 -11.99
CA SER A 101 -11.14 2.74 -12.79
C SER A 101 -12.25 1.73 -13.11
N GLU A 102 -12.02 0.44 -12.89
CA GLU A 102 -13.02 -0.61 -13.11
C GLU A 102 -14.01 -0.69 -11.92
N ASP A 103 -15.32 -0.60 -12.21
CA ASP A 103 -16.42 -0.88 -11.26
C ASP A 103 -16.51 -2.38 -10.92
#